data_AF-A0A937UAX0-F1
#
_entry.id   AF-A0A937UAX0-F1
#
_cell.length_a   1.000
_cell.length_b   1.000
_cell.length_c   1.000
_cell.angle_alpha   90.00
_cell.angle_beta   90.00
_cell.angle_gamma   90.00
#
_symmetry.space_group_name_H-M   'P 1'
#
loop_
_entity.id
_entity.type
_entity.pdbx_description
1 polymer ?
#
loop_
_entity_poly.entity_id
_entity_poly.type
_entity_poly.pdbx_seq_one_letter_code
_entity_poly.pdbx_strand_id
1 'polypeptide(L)'
;MVESTAPQPVRGGSVLLVDRDLNSALVRMYDEQDDPSRYAVKVEESLRAGETPNPFYRQISALVNPTAAPWSSFSSAVAEEIEIRRRNLEGRIHDKG
;
A
#
# COMPACT_ATOMS: atom_id res chain seq x y z
N MET A 1 1.40 -12.84 -14.81
CA MET A 1 0.44 -11.81 -14.34
C MET A 1 -0.89 -12.12 -15.00
N VAL A 2 -1.93 -12.47 -14.24
CA VAL A 2 -3.28 -12.65 -14.80
C VAL A 2 -3.93 -11.26 -14.81
N GLU A 3 -4.19 -10.72 -16.01
CA GLU A 3 -5.01 -9.51 -16.17
C GLU A 3 -6.41 -9.84 -15.60
N SER A 4 -6.78 -9.13 -14.54
CA SER A 4 -8.07 -9.26 -13.84
C SER A 4 -8.61 -7.86 -13.64
N THR A 5 -9.90 -7.67 -13.85
CA THR A 5 -10.60 -6.40 -13.63
C THR A 5 -10.99 -6.19 -12.16
N ALA A 6 -11.12 -7.28 -11.39
CA ALA A 6 -11.41 -7.21 -9.96
C ALA A 6 -10.15 -6.83 -9.15
N PRO A 7 -10.23 -5.84 -8.24
CA PRO A 7 -9.20 -5.55 -7.26
C PRO A 7 -8.88 -6.79 -6.44
N GLN A 8 -7.59 -7.04 -6.19
CA GLN A 8 -7.18 -8.10 -5.29
C GLN A 8 -6.48 -7.46 -4.09
N PRO A 9 -7.03 -7.51 -2.86
CA PRO A 9 -6.45 -6.86 -1.67
C PRO A 9 -5.03 -7.29 -1.32
N VAL A 10 -4.54 -8.37 -1.92
CA VAL A 10 -3.18 -8.91 -1.76
C VAL A 10 -2.19 -8.34 -2.80
N ARG A 11 -2.67 -7.63 -3.82
CA ARG A 11 -1.87 -6.91 -4.81
C ARG A 11 -1.68 -5.48 -4.32
N GLY A 12 -0.44 -5.01 -4.36
CA GLY A 12 -0.08 -3.74 -3.77
C GLY A 12 1.39 -3.43 -3.95
N GLY A 13 1.83 -2.33 -3.35
CA GLY A 13 3.22 -1.94 -3.26
C GLY A 13 3.62 -1.79 -1.80
N SER A 14 4.73 -2.41 -1.41
CA SER A 14 5.26 -2.33 -0.05
C SER A 14 6.76 -2.09 -0.06
N VAL A 15 7.25 -1.38 0.95
CA VAL A 15 8.67 -1.12 1.18
C VAL A 15 9.07 -1.74 2.51
N LEU A 16 10.05 -2.65 2.50
CA LEU A 16 10.67 -3.16 3.72
C LEU A 16 11.87 -2.28 4.07
N LEU A 17 11.79 -1.60 5.20
CA LEU A 17 12.90 -0.82 5.75
C LEU A 17 13.62 -1.67 6.80
N VAL A 18 14.95 -1.62 6.80
CA VAL A 18 15.81 -2.32 7.76
C VAL A 18 16.85 -1.33 8.27
N ASP A 19 17.02 -1.23 9.59
CA ASP A 19 18.03 -0.37 10.21
C ASP A 19 19.37 -1.11 10.42
N ARG A 20 20.33 -0.44 11.06
CA ARG A 20 21.67 -1.00 11.32
C ARG A 20 21.67 -2.12 12.36
N ASP A 21 20.66 -2.17 13.21
CA ASP A 21 20.49 -3.18 14.27
C ASP A 21 19.61 -4.35 13.79
N LEU A 22 19.32 -4.40 12.48
CA LEU A 22 18.47 -5.40 11.82
C LEU A 22 17.01 -5.37 12.27
N ASN A 23 16.56 -4.26 12.86
CA ASN A 23 15.14 -4.05 13.08
C ASN A 23 14.46 -3.74 11.75
N SER A 24 13.26 -4.30 11.54
CA SER A 24 12.52 -4.12 10.28
C SER A 24 11.17 -3.43 10.48
N ALA A 25 10.79 -2.55 9.56
CA ALA A 25 9.45 -1.98 9.47
C ALA A 25 8.91 -2.17 8.04
N LEU A 26 7.66 -2.63 7.92
CA LEU A 26 7.01 -2.77 6.62
C LEU A 26 6.13 -1.54 6.38
N VAL A 27 6.40 -0.79 5.34
CA VAL A 27 5.52 0.30 4.88
C VAL A 27 4.69 -0.23 3.72
N ARG A 28 3.40 -0.47 3.96
CA ARG A 28 2.42 -0.75 2.92
C ARG A 28 2.07 0.57 2.24
N MET A 29 2.54 0.76 1.01
CA MET A 29 2.30 2.00 0.25
C MET A 29 0.88 2.03 -0.30
N TYR A 30 0.41 0.91 -0.85
CA TYR A 30 -0.97 0.73 -1.26
C TYR A 30 -1.31 -0.75 -1.37
N ASP A 31 -2.59 -1.05 -1.21
CA ASP A 31 -3.21 -2.32 -1.59
C ASP A 31 -4.32 -1.99 -2.58
N GLU A 32 -4.55 -2.83 -3.59
CA GLU A 32 -5.72 -2.69 -4.44
C GLU A 32 -6.98 -2.86 -3.58
N GLN A 33 -7.80 -1.81 -3.51
CA GLN A 33 -9.07 -1.77 -2.79
C GLN A 33 -10.19 -1.47 -3.76
N ASP A 34 -11.37 -2.04 -3.49
CA ASP A 34 -12.62 -1.71 -4.22
C ASP A 34 -13.08 -0.28 -3.93
N ASP A 35 -12.75 0.25 -2.75
CA ASP A 35 -13.13 1.58 -2.29
C ASP A 35 -11.90 2.52 -2.30
N PRO A 36 -11.89 3.55 -3.17
CA PRO A 36 -10.81 4.54 -3.25
C PRO A 36 -10.49 5.24 -1.93
N SER A 37 -11.46 5.37 -1.02
CA SER A 37 -11.25 6.01 0.28
C SER A 37 -10.42 5.17 1.26
N ARG A 38 -10.21 3.88 0.95
CA ARG A 38 -9.42 2.95 1.77
C ARG A 38 -7.94 2.91 1.41
N TYR A 39 -7.53 3.60 0.34
CA TYR A 39 -6.12 3.75 0.00
C TYR A 39 -5.46 4.65 1.03
N ALA A 40 -4.54 4.06 1.79
CA ALA A 40 -3.75 4.75 2.79
C ALA A 40 -2.44 4.01 2.98
N VAL A 41 -1.36 4.78 3.12
CA VAL A 41 -0.07 4.24 3.54
C VAL A 41 -0.18 3.75 4.98
N LYS A 42 0.31 2.54 5.27
CA LYS A 42 0.30 1.94 6.61
C LYS A 42 1.70 1.46 6.97
N VAL A 43 2.04 1.52 8.25
CA VAL A 43 3.25 0.92 8.79
C VAL A 43 2.84 -0.29 9.60
N GLU A 44 3.43 -1.43 9.29
CA GLU A 44 3.20 -2.70 9.97
C GLU A 44 4.49 -3.16 10.64
N GLU A 45 4.32 -3.76 11.81
CA GLU A 45 5.38 -4.38 12.58
C GLU A 45 5.27 -5.90 12.42
N SER A 46 6.41 -6.57 12.22
CA SER A 46 6.46 -8.03 12.31
C SER A 46 6.91 -8.40 13.72
N LEU A 47 5.97 -8.39 14.68
CA LEU A 47 6.19 -8.92 16.02
C LEU A 47 5.51 -10.27 16.15
N ARG A 48 6.22 -11.24 16.73
CA ARG A 48 5.59 -12.45 17.30
C ARG A 48 5.20 -12.19 18.75
N ALA A 49 4.21 -12.95 19.23
CA ALA A 49 3.80 -12.88 20.63
C ALA A 49 4.98 -13.16 21.56
N GLY A 50 5.28 -12.21 22.46
CA GLY A 50 6.39 -12.29 23.43
C GLY A 50 7.68 -11.59 22.98
N GLU A 51 7.75 -11.02 21.78
CA GLU A 51 8.89 -10.23 21.33
C GLU A 51 8.88 -8.80 21.92
N THR A 52 10.08 -8.22 22.03
CA THR A 52 10.27 -6.85 22.53
C THR A 52 9.84 -5.86 21.45
N PRO A 53 9.14 -4.75 21.78
CA PRO A 53 8.63 -3.85 20.76
C PRO A 53 9.75 -3.18 19.96
N ASN A 54 9.63 -3.16 18.63
CA ASN A 54 10.65 -2.70 17.70
C ASN A 54 10.78 -1.15 17.72
N PRO A 55 11.93 -0.59 18.17
CA PRO A 55 12.13 0.86 18.21
C PRO A 55 12.06 1.52 16.83
N PHE A 56 12.54 0.82 15.80
CA PHE A 56 12.56 1.32 14.43
C PHE A 56 11.15 1.43 13.85
N TYR A 57 10.29 0.44 14.10
CA TYR A 57 8.86 0.53 13.76
C TYR A 57 8.22 1.79 14.38
N ARG A 58 8.45 2.05 15.68
CA ARG A 58 7.88 3.25 16.33
C ARG A 58 8.37 4.54 15.68
N GLN A 59 9.65 4.59 15.32
CA GLN A 59 10.22 5.75 14.62
C GLN A 59 9.55 5.96 13.26
N ILE A 60 9.43 4.91 12.44
CA ILE A 60 8.80 5.01 11.11
C ILE A 60 7.32 5.35 11.23
N SER A 61 6.58 4.73 12.15
CA SER A 61 5.17 5.02 12.42
C SER A 61 4.94 6.47 12.86
N ALA A 62 5.88 7.08 13.56
CA ALA A 62 5.80 8.50 13.93
C ALA A 62 6.02 9.46 12.74
N LEU A 63 6.67 9.00 11.67
CA LEU A 63 6.92 9.80 10.46
C LEU A 63 5.81 9.64 9.41
N VAL A 64 5.11 8.51 9.42
CA VAL A 64 4.02 8.23 8.49
C VAL A 64 2.70 8.73 9.08
N ASN A 65 2.24 9.88 8.58
CA ASN A 65 0.90 10.38 8.86
C ASN A 65 0.01 10.23 7.60
N PRO A 66 -0.87 9.21 7.53
CA PRO A 66 -1.61 8.90 6.30
C PRO A 66 -2.53 10.02 5.80
N THR A 67 -2.93 10.95 6.67
CA THR A 67 -3.87 12.03 6.32
C THR A 67 -3.16 13.33 5.92
N ALA A 68 -1.85 13.44 6.12
CA ALA A 68 -1.06 14.62 5.78
C ALA A 68 -0.15 14.36 4.57
N ALA A 69 0.23 15.45 3.88
CA ALA A 69 1.23 15.38 2.84
C ALA A 69 2.60 14.94 3.43
N PRO A 70 3.40 14.13 2.71
CA PRO A 70 3.17 13.67 1.33
C PRO A 70 2.28 12.43 1.21
N TRP A 71 1.94 11.77 2.31
CA TRP A 71 1.29 10.45 2.32
C TRP A 71 -0.14 10.46 1.78
N SER A 72 -0.92 11.48 2.14
CA SER A 72 -2.28 11.63 1.60
C SER A 72 -2.25 11.94 0.10
N SER A 73 -1.34 12.81 -0.35
CA SER A 73 -1.16 13.11 -1.78
C SER A 73 -0.74 11.89 -2.59
N PHE A 74 0.18 11.08 -2.07
CA PHE A 74 0.58 9.82 -2.67
C PHE A 74 -0.61 8.85 -2.78
N SER A 75 -1.37 8.68 -1.69
CA SER A 75 -2.51 7.75 -1.65
C SER A 75 -3.59 8.15 -2.66
N SER A 76 -3.89 9.45 -2.77
CA SER A 76 -4.84 9.97 -3.77
C SER A 76 -4.35 9.72 -5.21
N ALA A 77 -3.07 9.97 -5.50
CA ALA A 77 -2.52 9.75 -6.83
C ALA A 77 -2.56 8.26 -7.23
N VAL A 78 -2.26 7.35 -6.29
CA VAL A 78 -2.37 5.91 -6.52
C VAL A 78 -3.81 5.47 -6.77
N ALA A 79 -4.77 5.98 -5.99
CA ALA A 79 -6.18 5.65 -6.18
C ALA A 79 -6.69 6.08 -7.57
N GLU A 80 -6.28 7.26 -8.05
CA GLU A 80 -6.60 7.75 -9.39
C GLU A 80 -6.00 6.85 -10.50
N GLU A 81 -4.71 6.51 -10.38
CA GLU A 81 -4.01 5.70 -11.38
C GLU A 81 -4.59 4.28 -11.49
N ILE A 82 -4.95 3.65 -10.36
CA ILE A 82 -5.56 2.32 -10.36
C ILE A 82 -6.92 2.35 -11.06
N GLU A 83 -7.72 3.39 -10.82
CA GLU A 83 -9.02 3.53 -11.45
C GLU A 83 -8.90 3.80 -12.96
N ILE A 84 -7.92 4.61 -13.39
CA ILE A 84 -7.60 4.78 -14.82
C ILE A 84 -7.22 3.43 -15.45
N ARG A 85 -6.34 2.69 -14.80
CA ARG A 85 -5.91 1.37 -15.26
C ARG A 85 -7.09 0.40 -15.39
N ARG A 86 -8.00 0.38 -14.41
CA ARG A 86 -9.21 -0.46 -14.42
C ARG A 86 -10.08 -0.17 -15.64
N ARG A 87 -10.40 1.11 -15.89
CA ARG A 87 -11.20 1.53 -17.05
C ARG A 87 -10.54 1.15 -18.38
N ASN A 88 -9.22 1.32 -18.49
CA ASN A 88 -8.47 0.96 -19.69
C ASN A 88 -8.49 -0.56 -19.95
N LEU A 89 -8.42 -1.38 -18.90
CA LEU A 89 -8.55 -2.84 -18.99
C LEU A 89 -9.95 -3.25 -19.45
N GLU A 90 -11.00 -2.62 -18.92
CA GLU A 90 -12.39 -2.88 -19.33
C GLU A 90 -12.63 -2.54 -20.80
N GLY A 91 -12.15 -1.38 -21.27
CA GLY A 91 -12.25 -0.99 -22.67
C GLY A 91 -11.56 -2.00 -23.61
N ARG A 92 -10.35 -2.46 -23.27
CA ARG A 92 -9.61 -3.47 -24.06
C ARG A 92 -10.30 -4.84 -24.10
N ILE A 93 -11.04 -5.20 -23.05
CA ILE A 93 -11.82 -6.44 -23.02
C ILE A 93 -13.06 -6.32 -23.92
N HIS A 94 -13.73 -5.16 -23.89
CA HIS A 94 -14.93 -4.91 -24.70
C HIS A 94 -14.62 -4.78 -26.21
N ASP A 95 -13.48 -4.17 -26.58
CA ASP A 95 -13.04 -4.03 -27.97
C ASP A 95 -12.57 -5.34 -28.62
N LYS A 96 -12.39 -6.41 -27.83
CA LYS A 96 -11.97 -7.74 -28.29
C LYS A 96 -13.11 -8.77 -28.36
N GLY A 97 -14.35 -8.37 -28.08
CA GLY A 97 -15.56 -9.17 -28.28
C GLY A 97 -16.27 -8.82 -29.58
#